data_AF-A0A539DVU0-F1
#
_entry.id   AF-A0A539DVU0-F1
#
_cell.length_a   1.000
_cell.length_b   1.000
_cell.length_c   1.000
_cell.angle_alpha   90.00
_cell.angle_beta   90.00
_cell.angle_gamma   90.00
#
_symmetry.space_group_name_H-M   'P 1'
#
loop_
_entity.id
_entity.type
_entity.pdbx_description
1 polymer ?
#
loop_
_entity_poly.entity_id
_entity_poly.type
_entity_poly.pdbx_seq_one_letter_code
_entity_poly.pdbx_strand_id
1 'polypeptide(L)' 'MDQFDGTVNAGRKGVAYDWQGLLASVEASSLDHELATLAPQFAQ' A
#
# COMPACT_ATOMS: atom_id res chain seq x y z
N MET A 1 -16.95 -18.26 -17.87
CA MET A 1 -16.70 -16.88 -17.39
C MET A 1 -16.96 -16.94 -15.91
N ASP A 2 -15.91 -16.94 -15.10
CA ASP A 2 -16.06 -16.95 -13.64
C ASP A 2 -16.77 -15.67 -13.22
N GLN A 3 -17.94 -15.83 -12.61
CA GLN A 3 -18.76 -14.75 -12.12
C GLN A 3 -17.93 -13.91 -11.14
N PHE A 4 -17.67 -12.65 -11.47
CA PHE A 4 -17.01 -11.71 -10.56
C PHE A 4 -17.92 -11.50 -9.34
N ASP A 5 -17.62 -12.20 -8.25
CA ASP A 5 -18.26 -11.96 -6.97
C ASP A 5 -17.61 -10.72 -6.33
N GLY A 6 -18.29 -9.58 -6.45
CA GLY A 6 -17.87 -8.31 -5.87
C GLY A 6 -17.78 -8.31 -4.33
N THR A 7 -18.14 -9.42 -3.67
CA THR A 7 -18.01 -9.59 -2.21
C THR A 7 -16.72 -10.28 -1.79
N VAL A 8 -15.84 -10.67 -2.73
CA VAL A 8 -14.56 -11.35 -2.43
C VAL A 8 -13.65 -10.54 -1.50
N ASN A 9 -13.75 -9.21 -1.56
CA ASN A 9 -13.04 -8.28 -0.70
C ASN A 9 -13.95 -7.66 0.38
N ALA A 10 -15.16 -8.19 0.63
CA ALA A 10 -16.03 -7.70 1.68
C ALA A 10 -15.71 -8.38 3.03
N GLY A 11 -16.13 -7.74 4.13
CA GLY A 11 -16.00 -8.29 5.48
C GLY A 11 -14.53 -8.38 5.95
N ARG A 12 -14.18 -9.47 6.66
CA ARG A 12 -12.87 -9.58 7.33
C ARG A 12 -11.68 -9.51 6.37
N LYS A 13 -11.83 -10.00 5.14
CA LYS A 13 -10.76 -9.94 4.12
C LYS A 13 -10.55 -8.51 3.62
N GLY A 14 -11.63 -7.77 3.37
CA GLY A 14 -11.56 -6.34 3.02
C GLY A 14 -10.84 -5.53 4.07
N VAL A 15 -11.26 -5.67 5.32
CA VAL A 15 -10.61 -4.98 6.46
C VAL A 15 -9.12 -5.33 6.54
N ALA A 16 -8.74 -6.59 6.32
CA ALA A 16 -7.33 -6.96 6.30
C ALA A 16 -6.56 -6.30 5.15
N TYR A 17 -7.13 -6.26 3.94
CA TYR A 17 -6.51 -5.58 2.79
C TYR A 17 -6.40 -4.07 3.00
N ASP A 18 -7.41 -3.44 3.61
CA ASP A 18 -7.39 -2.01 3.93
C ASP A 18 -6.25 -1.70 4.92
N TRP A 19 -6.10 -2.50 5.98
CA TRP A 19 -4.98 -2.36 6.92
C TRP A 19 -3.62 -2.60 6.29
N GLN A 20 -3.51 -3.60 5.41
CA GLN A 20 -2.28 -3.86 4.66
C GLN A 20 -1.93 -2.68 3.73
N GLY A 21 -2.92 -2.10 3.05
CA GLY A 21 -2.74 -0.91 2.23
C GLY A 21 -2.29 0.31 3.03
N LEU A 22 -2.86 0.51 4.23
CA LEU A 22 -2.46 1.58 5.13
C LEU A 22 -1.02 1.40 5.65
N LEU A 23 -0.65 0.18 6.03
CA LEU A 23 0.72 -0.10 6.47
C LEU A 23 1.72 0.14 5.32
N ALA A 24 1.41 -0.37 4.13
CA ALA A 24 2.27 -0.21 2.96
C ALA A 24 2.45 1.27 2.58
N SER A 25 1.43 2.11 2.70
CA SER A 25 1.54 3.55 2.37
C SER A 25 2.42 4.30 3.37
N VAL A 26 2.37 3.94 4.65
CA VAL A 26 3.24 4.49 5.70
C VAL A 26 4.69 4.05 5.47
N GLU A 27 4.92 2.76 5.20
CA GLU A 27 6.26 2.23 4.93
C GLU A 27 6.87 2.83 3.67
N ALA A 28 6.10 2.97 2.59
CA ALA A 28 6.55 3.62 1.36
C ALA A 28 6.97 5.09 1.62
N SER A 29 6.18 5.83 2.39
CA SER A 29 6.51 7.21 2.75
C SER A 29 7.80 7.33 3.56
N SER A 30 8.08 6.36 4.45
CA SER A 30 9.34 6.29 5.19
C SER A 30 10.53 6.03 4.27
N LEU A 31 10.38 5.07 3.34
CA LEU A 31 11.42 4.73 2.38
C LEU A 31 11.72 5.89 1.43
N ASP A 32 10.70 6.61 0.96
CA ASP A 32 10.89 7.79 0.12
C ASP A 32 11.69 8.88 0.85
N HIS A 33 11.43 9.08 2.14
CA HIS A 33 12.17 10.03 2.97
C HIS A 33 13.64 9.62 3.18
N GLU A 34 13.88 8.34 3.47
CA GLU A 34 15.23 7.79 3.62
C GLU A 34 16.00 7.87 2.30
N LEU A 35 15.35 7.56 1.17
CA LEU A 35 15.96 7.64 -0.15
C LEU A 35 16.32 9.08 -0.50
N ALA A 36 15.44 10.05 -0.24
CA ALA A 36 15.73 11.47 -0.46
C ALA A 36 16.91 11.96 0.41
N THR A 37 17.10 11.38 1.60
CA THR A 37 18.23 11.68 2.48
C THR A 37 19.54 11.07 1.95
N LEU A 38 19.50 9.82 1.49
CA LEU A 38 20.69 9.10 1.01
C LEU A 38 21.14 9.52 -0.39
N ALA A 39 20.19 9.88 -1.25
CA ALA A 39 20.45 10.22 -2.64
C ALA A 39 19.67 11.48 -3.06
N PRO A 40 19.97 12.64 -2.45
CA PRO A 40 19.24 13.89 -2.70
C PRO A 40 19.28 14.33 -4.16
N GLN A 41 20.29 13.90 -4.93
CA GLN A 41 20.39 14.16 -6.37
C GLN A 41 19.29 13.49 -7.21
N PHE A 42 18.57 12.51 -6.65
CA PHE A 42 17.44 11.84 -7.29
C PHE A 42 16.09 12.24 -6.70
N ALA A 43 16.07 13.08 -5.66
CA ALA A 43 14.85 13.68 -5.15
C ALA A 43 14.42 14.82 -6.09
N GLN A 44 13.35 14.62 -6.87
CA GLN A 44 12.69 15.65 -7.69
C GLN A 44 11.31 15.96 -7.13
#